data_AF-A0A9W5Q231-F1
#
_entry.id   AF-A0A9W5Q231-F1
#
_cell.length_a   1.000
_cell.length_b   1.000
_cell.length_c   1.000
_cell.angle_alpha   90.00
_cell.angle_beta   90.00
_cell.angle_gamma   90.00
#
_symmetry.space_group_name_H-M   'P 1'
#
loop_
_entity.id
_entity.type
_entity.pdbx_description
1 polymer ?
#
loop_
_entity_poly.entity_id
_entity_poly.type
_entity_poly.pdbx_seq_one_letter_code
_entity_poly.pdbx_strand_id
1 'polypeptide(L)' 'MEFDVPQYLDDLIRENAISQKGYKTNSLNQGRTAPKIVDKGIFDKYGFEGVAYELPDPISRWLVEYGRNAKLIK' A
#
# COMPACT_ATOMS: atom_id res chain seq x y z
N MET A 1 -5.14 8.82 -9.56
CA MET A 1 -3.82 9.18 -10.11
C MET A 1 -3.07 7.86 -10.27
N GLU A 2 -2.44 7.65 -11.41
CA GLU A 2 -1.70 6.42 -11.72
C GLU A 2 -0.29 6.83 -12.16
N PHE A 3 0.73 6.17 -11.62
CA PHE A 3 2.13 6.45 -11.91
C PHE A 3 2.97 5.21 -11.57
N ASP A 4 4.09 5.07 -12.26
CA ASP A 4 5.07 4.04 -11.97
C ASP A 4 5.84 4.39 -10.69
N VAL A 5 5.95 3.42 -9.79
CA VAL A 5 6.79 3.53 -8.60
C VAL A 5 8.16 2.89 -8.85
N PRO A 6 9.22 3.38 -8.18
CA PRO A 6 10.51 2.67 -8.21
C PRO A 6 10.39 1.23 -7.70
N GLN A 7 11.03 0.27 -8.37
CA GLN A 7 10.97 -1.15 -8.01
C GLN A 7 11.35 -1.41 -6.54
N TYR A 8 12.35 -0.69 -6.01
CA TYR A 8 12.76 -0.86 -4.62
C TYR A 8 11.64 -0.56 -3.62
N LEU A 9 10.74 0.37 -3.95
CA LEU A 9 9.63 0.75 -3.09
C LEU A 9 8.52 -0.29 -3.15
N ASP A 10 8.24 -0.81 -4.35
CA ASP A 10 7.31 -1.92 -4.54
C ASP A 10 7.75 -3.16 -3.75
N ASP A 11 9.03 -3.54 -3.87
CA ASP A 11 9.60 -4.65 -3.11
C ASP A 11 9.54 -4.41 -1.60
N LEU A 12 9.92 -3.21 -1.14
CA LEU A 12 9.83 -2.84 0.27
C LEU A 12 8.41 -3.02 0.83
N ILE A 13 7.40 -2.54 0.11
CA ILE A 13 6.00 -2.67 0.52
C ILE A 13 5.59 -4.15 0.53
N ARG A 14 5.88 -4.88 -0.54
CA ARG A 14 5.49 -6.28 -0.71
C ARG A 14 6.12 -7.20 0.33
N GLU A 15 7.40 -7.02 0.64
CA GLU A 15 8.15 -7.84 1.60
C GLU A 15 7.75 -7.57 3.06
N ASN A 16 7.27 -6.36 3.37
CA ASN A 16 6.94 -5.96 4.74
C ASN A 16 5.44 -5.90 5.02
N ALA A 17 4.58 -6.13 4.02
CA ALA A 17 3.14 -6.05 4.20
C ALA A 17 2.59 -7.22 5.02
N ILE A 18 1.83 -6.88 6.07
CA ILE A 18 1.23 -7.85 6.97
C ILE A 18 -0.22 -8.14 6.58
N SER A 19 -0.64 -9.40 6.72
CA SER A 19 -2.06 -9.76 6.58
C SER A 19 -2.85 -9.33 7.80
N GLN A 20 -4.04 -8.75 7.59
CA GLN A 20 -5.01 -8.47 8.66
C GLN A 20 -6.10 -9.53 8.79
N LYS A 21 -6.08 -10.56 7.93
CA LYS A 21 -7.14 -11.57 7.88
C LYS A 21 -7.27 -12.29 9.23
N GLY A 22 -8.45 -12.23 9.84
CA GLY A 22 -8.76 -12.91 11.10
C GLY A 22 -8.27 -12.23 12.37
N TYR A 23 -7.63 -11.05 12.28
CA TYR A 23 -7.13 -10.32 13.44
C TYR A 23 -8.10 -9.21 13.88
N LYS A 24 -8.46 -9.19 15.17
CA LYS A 24 -9.06 -8.00 15.82
C LYS A 24 -7.99 -7.01 16.28
N THR A 25 -6.82 -7.52 16.63
CA THR A 25 -5.62 -6.75 16.99
C THR A 25 -4.42 -7.55 16.48
N ASN A 26 -3.59 -6.93 15.65
CA ASN A 26 -2.42 -7.57 15.05
C ASN A 26 -1.15 -6.96 15.66
N SER A 27 -0.39 -7.75 16.41
CA SER A 27 0.89 -7.32 17.03
C SER A 27 1.94 -6.96 15.98
N LEU A 28 1.83 -7.50 14.77
CA LEU A 28 2.72 -7.19 13.65
C LEU A 28 2.47 -5.80 13.05
N ASN A 29 1.40 -5.10 13.45
CA ASN A 29 1.09 -3.76 12.96
C ASN A 29 2.12 -2.69 13.40
N GLN A 30 3.07 -3.03 14.29
CA GLN A 30 4.20 -2.17 14.68
C GLN A 30 3.81 -0.74 15.08
N GLY A 31 2.62 -0.56 15.66
CA GLY A 31 2.11 0.78 16.00
C GLY A 31 1.59 1.57 14.80
N ARG A 32 1.04 0.89 13.78
CA ARG A 32 0.50 1.45 12.52
C ARG A 32 1.57 1.92 11.54
N THR A 33 2.77 1.36 11.63
CA THR A 33 3.90 1.68 10.75
C THR A 33 4.17 0.61 9.70
N ALA A 34 3.58 -0.58 9.84
CA ALA A 34 3.68 -1.65 8.86
C ALA A 34 2.66 -1.47 7.71
N PRO A 35 3.02 -1.70 6.45
CA PRO A 35 2.06 -1.83 5.35
C PRO A 35 1.10 -3.00 5.61
N LYS A 36 -0.15 -2.88 5.18
CA LYS A 36 -1.17 -3.93 5.39
C LYS A 36 -1.77 -4.38 4.07
N ILE A 37 -1.87 -5.69 3.87
CA ILE A 37 -2.60 -6.26 2.75
C ILE A 37 -4.10 -6.08 3.02
N VAL A 38 -4.81 -5.39 2.13
CA VAL A 38 -6.25 -5.23 2.23
C VAL A 38 -6.94 -6.52 1.79
N ASP A 39 -8.07 -6.86 2.43
CA ASP A 39 -8.76 -8.13 2.16
C ASP A 39 -9.25 -8.21 0.71
N LYS A 40 -8.86 -9.29 0.02
CA LYS A 40 -9.22 -9.58 -1.37
C LYS A 40 -10.75 -9.58 -1.60
N GLY A 41 -11.53 -10.03 -0.61
CA GLY A 41 -12.99 -10.04 -0.72
C GLY A 41 -13.63 -8.66 -0.91
N ILE A 42 -12.95 -7.59 -0.50
CA ILE A 42 -13.38 -6.21 -0.80
C ILE A 42 -13.19 -5.89 -2.28
N PHE A 43 -12.08 -6.30 -2.88
CA PHE A 43 -11.72 -5.98 -4.27
C PHE A 43 -12.44 -6.85 -5.29
N ASP A 44 -12.62 -8.14 -4.97
CA ASP A 44 -13.35 -9.08 -5.81
C ASP A 44 -14.79 -8.59 -6.07
N LYS A 45 -15.40 -7.90 -5.10
CA LYS A 45 -16.73 -7.28 -5.23
C LYS A 45 -16.79 -6.18 -6.30
N TYR A 46 -15.68 -5.50 -6.57
CA TYR A 46 -15.60 -4.37 -7.50
C TYR A 46 -14.84 -4.72 -8.79
N GLY A 47 -14.49 -5.99 -9.01
CA GLY A 47 -13.77 -6.44 -10.20
C GLY A 47 -12.36 -5.88 -10.32
N PHE A 48 -11.72 -5.55 -9.19
CA PHE A 48 -10.37 -5.02 -9.18
C PHE A 48 -9.35 -6.16 -9.27
N GLU A 49 -8.50 -6.12 -10.30
CA GLU A 49 -7.37 -7.04 -10.46
C GLU A 49 -6.11 -6.46 -9.78
N GLY A 50 -5.43 -7.28 -8.98
CA GLY A 50 -4.18 -6.91 -8.32
C GLY A 50 -4.18 -7.07 -6.81
N VAL A 51 -3.22 -6.43 -6.14
CA VAL A 51 -3.08 -6.40 -4.68
C VAL A 51 -3.15 -4.95 -4.22
N ALA A 52 -3.90 -4.72 -3.15
CA ALA A 52 -4.02 -3.39 -2.55
C ALA A 52 -3.41 -3.38 -1.16
N TYR A 53 -2.76 -2.27 -0.85
CA TYR A 53 -2.09 -2.05 0.41
C TYR A 53 -2.64 -0.82 1.12
N GLU A 54 -2.87 -0.93 2.42
CA GLU A 54 -3.00 0.24 3.29
C GLU A 54 -1.59 0.61 3.77
N LEU A 55 -1.14 1.80 3.39
CA LEU A 55 0.22 2.26 3.63
C LEU A 55 0.28 3.20 4.84
N PRO A 56 1.35 3.12 5.66
CA PRO A 56 1.57 4.06 6.75
C PRO A 56 1.80 5.49 6.23
N ASP A 57 1.45 6.47 7.06
CA ASP A 57 1.47 7.91 6.73
C ASP A 57 2.75 8.40 6.02
N PRO A 58 3.98 8.06 6.46
CA PRO A 58 5.18 8.54 5.80
C PRO A 58 5.29 8.07 4.33
N ILE A 59 4.93 6.80 4.05
CA ILE A 59 5.01 6.23 2.71
C ILE A 59 3.89 6.79 1.83
N SER A 60 2.66 6.85 2.34
CA SER A 60 1.52 7.34 1.57
C SER A 60 1.66 8.81 1.19
N ARG A 61 2.15 9.67 2.11
CA ARG A 61 2.42 11.08 1.83
C ARG A 61 3.51 11.25 0.79
N TRP A 62 4.61 10.52 0.91
CA TRP A 62 5.70 10.54 -0.07
C TRP A 62 5.21 10.14 -1.46
N LEU A 63 4.39 9.08 -1.58
CA LEU A 63 3.82 8.65 -2.87
C LEU A 63 2.92 9.72 -3.50
N VAL A 64 2.12 10.41 -2.70
CA VAL A 64 1.27 11.51 -3.20
C VAL A 64 2.13 12.67 -3.73
N GLU A 65 3.19 13.05 -3.01
CA GLU A 65 4.11 14.10 -3.45
C GLU A 65 4.88 13.68 -4.70
N TYR A 66 5.42 12.46 -4.72
CA TYR A 66 6.12 11.89 -5.87
C TYR A 66 5.22 11.86 -7.11
N GLY A 67 4.00 11.33 -7.00
CA GLY A 67 3.05 11.27 -8.12
C GLY A 67 2.64 12.65 -8.63
N ARG A 68 2.48 13.65 -7.74
CA ARG A 68 2.25 15.05 -8.14
C ARG A 68 3.43 15.61 -8.94
N ASN A 69 4.66 15.38 -8.47
CA ASN A 69 5.86 15.87 -9.13
C ASN A 69 6.14 15.15 -10.46
N ALA A 70 5.93 13.84 -10.53
CA ALA A 70 6.05 13.07 -11.77
C ALA A 70 5.06 13.55 -12.84
N LYS A 71 3.84 13.96 -12.44
CA LYS A 71 2.85 14.54 -13.35
C LYS A 71 3.23 15.94 -13.84
N LEU A 72 4.04 16.70 -13.10
CA LEU A 72 4.52 18.03 -13.52
C LEU A 72 5.67 17.95 -14.53
N ILE A 73 6.36 16.80 -14.60
CA ILE A 73 7.50 16.58 -15.51
C ILE A 73 7.03 15.99 -16.87
N LYS A 74 5.77 15.54 -16.98
CA LYS A 74 5.16 15.00 -18.20
C LYS A 74 4.26 16.01 -18.91
#